data_AF-A0A353TWD6-F1
#
_entry.id   AF-A0A353TWD6-F1
#
_cell.length_a   1.000
_cell.length_b   1.000
_cell.length_c   1.000
_cell.angle_alpha   90.00
_cell.angle_beta   90.00
_cell.angle_gamma   90.00
#
_symmetry.space_group_name_H-M   'P 1'
#
loop_
_entity.id
_entity.type
_entity.pdbx_description
1 polymer ?
#
loop_
_entity_poly.entity_id
_entity_poly.type
_entity_poly.pdbx_seq_one_letter_code
_entity_poly.pdbx_strand_id
1 'polypeptide(L)' 'MLVYTEKDDEYISLTDIARYRDAERSDYLLQNWMRNRSTIEFVGLWELFNNPDFNSTEFDGIKN' A
#
# COMPACT_ATOMS: atom_id res chain seq x y z
N MET A 1 -27.61 -21.52 -2.75
CA MET A 1 -26.32 -21.39 -2.05
C MET A 1 -25.94 -19.93 -2.12
N LEU A 2 -26.12 -19.19 -1.02
CA LEU A 2 -25.71 -17.79 -0.97
C LEU A 2 -24.20 -17.80 -0.71
N VAL A 3 -23.41 -17.41 -1.71
CA VAL A 3 -21.99 -17.12 -1.52
C VAL A 3 -21.94 -15.75 -0.87
N TYR A 4 -21.89 -15.73 0.46
CA TYR A 4 -21.51 -14.54 1.20
C TYR A 4 -20.00 -14.42 1.05
N THR A 5 -19.55 -13.65 0.06
CA THR A 5 -18.17 -13.16 0.07
C THR A 5 -18.17 -12.01 1.06
N GLU A 6 -17.70 -12.26 2.29
CA GLU A 6 -17.23 -11.15 3.11
C GLU A 6 -16.21 -10.43 2.24
N LYS A 7 -16.54 -9.21 1.79
CA LYS A 7 -15.54 -8.27 1.34
C LYS A 7 -14.77 -7.88 2.60
N ASP A 8 -13.87 -8.76 3.04
CA ASP A 8 -12.72 -8.31 3.81
C ASP A 8 -12.09 -7.26 2.90
N ASP A 9 -12.07 -6.01 3.33
CA ASP A 9 -11.35 -4.95 2.62
C ASP A 9 -9.89 -5.43 2.51
N GLU A 10 -9.52 -5.99 1.36
CA GLU A 10 -8.18 -6.52 1.13
C GLU A 10 -7.21 -5.35 1.24
N TYR A 11 -6.53 -5.23 2.38
CA TYR A 11 -5.54 -4.19 2.62
C TYR A 11 -4.13 -4.77 2.52
N ILE A 12 -3.19 -3.98 2.01
CA ILE A 12 -1.78 -4.35 2.03
C ILE A 12 -1.09 -3.67 3.22
N SER A 13 -0.65 -4.48 4.18
CA SER A 13 0.14 -4.01 5.32
C SER A 13 1.63 -3.88 4.95
N LEU A 14 2.10 -2.67 4.67
CA LEU A 14 3.51 -2.41 4.37
C LEU A 14 4.42 -2.76 5.56
N THR A 15 3.95 -2.57 6.79
CA THR A 15 4.69 -2.90 8.01
C THR A 15 4.89 -4.40 8.16
N ASP A 16 3.89 -5.20 7.82
CA ASP A 16 4.03 -6.66 7.87
C ASP A 16 4.91 -7.18 6.75
N ILE A 17 4.85 -6.61 5.54
CA ILE A 17 5.79 -6.93 4.45
C ILE A 17 7.22 -6.58 4.86
N ALA A 18 7.43 -5.42 5.51
CA ALA A 18 8.76 -5.01 5.98
C ALA A 18 9.29 -5.96 7.05
N ARG A 19 8.46 -6.33 8.04
CA ARG A 19 8.82 -7.31 9.09
C ARG A 19 9.12 -8.69 8.52
N TYR A 20 8.34 -9.12 7.53
CA TYR A 20 8.56 -10.39 6.85
C TYR A 20 9.90 -10.40 6.08
N ARG A 21 10.27 -9.26 5.47
CA ARG A 21 11.50 -9.12 4.70
C ARG A 21 12.75 -9.02 5.58
N ASP A 22 12.70 -8.19 6.61
CA ASP A 22 13.78 -8.03 7.59
C ASP A 22 13.17 -7.43 8.88
N ALA A 23 12.96 -8.28 9.89
CA ALA A 23 12.35 -7.85 11.14
C ALA A 23 13.23 -6.85 11.92
N GLU A 24 14.55 -6.97 11.84
CA GLU A 24 15.50 -6.11 12.58
C GLU A 24 15.62 -4.72 11.96
N ARG A 25 15.43 -4.60 10.64
CA ARG A 25 15.55 -3.34 9.88
C ARG A 25 14.25 -2.89 9.22
N SER A 26 13.12 -3.36 9.73
CA SER A 26 11.80 -3.10 9.15
C SER A 26 11.46 -1.61 9.07
N ASP A 27 11.90 -0.82 10.05
CA ASP A 27 11.75 0.64 10.10
C ASP A 27 12.56 1.35 9.00
N TYR A 28 13.81 0.93 8.78
CA TYR A 28 14.68 1.47 7.73
C TYR A 28 14.15 1.10 6.34
N LEU A 29 13.68 -0.14 6.16
CA LEU A 29 13.07 -0.59 4.91
C LEU A 29 11.83 0.23 4.56
N LEU A 30 10.93 0.44 5.52
CA LEU A 30 9.74 1.27 5.35
C LEU A 30 10.10 2.70 4.97
N GLN A 31 11.05 3.32 5.67
CA GLN A 31 11.51 4.67 5.34
C GLN A 31 12.07 4.75 3.92
N ASN A 32 12.84 3.75 3.48
CA ASN A 32 13.38 3.70 2.13
C ASN A 32 12.26 3.54 1.08
N TRP A 33 11.28 2.68 1.33
CA TRP A 33 10.12 2.50 0.45
C TRP A 33 9.29 3.77 0.33
N MET A 34 9.00 4.44 1.45
CA MET A 34 8.24 5.68 1.43
C MET A 34 8.99 6.86 0.75
N ARG A 35 10.32 6.77 0.61
CA ARG A 35 11.13 7.74 -0.14
C ARG A 35 11.34 7.35 -1.61
N ASN A 36 11.11 6.09 -1.95
CA ASN A 36 11.31 5.61 -3.31
C ASN A 36 10.06 5.86 -4.16
N ARG A 37 10.19 6.73 -5.15
CA ARG A 37 9.10 7.07 -6.08
C ARG A 37 8.44 5.83 -6.70
N SER A 38 9.22 4.81 -7.06
CA SER A 38 8.68 3.58 -7.66
C SER A 38 7.76 2.82 -6.70
N THR A 39 8.08 2.83 -5.41
CA THR A 39 7.26 2.18 -4.39
C THR A 39 5.99 2.98 -4.11
N ILE A 40 6.08 4.32 -4.05
CA ILE A 40 4.91 5.18 -3.93
C ILE A 40 3.98 5.01 -5.15
N GLU A 41 4.52 4.98 -6.37
CA GLU A 41 3.73 4.75 -7.59
C GLU A 41 3.02 3.39 -7.56
N PHE A 42 3.70 2.33 -7.13
CA PHE A 42 3.10 1.01 -6.97
C PHE A 42 1.92 1.02 -5.98
N VAL A 43 2.09 1.63 -4.80
CA VAL A 43 1.02 1.73 -3.79
C VAL A 43 -0.16 2.53 -4.35
N GLY A 44 0.09 3.64 -5.04
CA GLY A 44 -0.97 4.43 -5.65
C GLY A 44 -1.75 3.69 -6.75
N LEU A 45 -1.06 2.87 -7.55
CA LEU A 45 -1.73 2.01 -8.53
C LEU A 45 -2.60 0.97 -7.84
N TRP A 46 -2.09 0.34 -6.78
CA TRP A 46 -2.86 -0.63 -6.02
C TRP A 46 -4.11 0.00 -5.41
N GLU A 47 -4.00 1.18 -4.81
CA GLU A 47 -5.15 1.94 -4.29
C GLU A 47 -6.16 2.26 -5.40
N LEU A 48 -5.71 2.71 -6.57
CA LEU A 48 -6.60 2.99 -7.70
C LEU A 48 -7.44 1.79 -8.14
N PHE A 49 -6.89 0.57 -8.03
CA PHE A 49 -7.60 -0.66 -8.42
C PHE A 49 -8.50 -1.21 -7.32
N ASN A 50 -8.14 -1.04 -6.05
CA ASN A 50 -8.79 -1.73 -4.92
C ASN A 50 -9.64 -0.79 -4.05
N ASN A 51 -9.43 0.52 -4.13
CA ASN A 51 -10.12 1.53 -3.35
C ASN A 51 -10.92 2.47 -4.29
N PRO A 52 -12.23 2.24 -4.48
CA PRO A 52 -13.06 3.02 -5.40
C PRO A 52 -13.22 4.50 -5.00
N ASP A 53 -12.97 4.84 -3.73
CA ASP A 53 -13.04 6.20 -3.20
C ASP A 53 -11.65 6.89 -3.16
N PHE A 54 -10.64 6.29 -3.79
CA PHE A 54 -9.26 6.80 -3.76
C PHE A 54 -9.12 8.20 -4.38
N ASN A 55 -8.58 9.13 -3.58
CA ASN A 55 -8.31 10.49 -4.03
C ASN A 55 -6.96 10.59 -4.78
N SER A 56 -6.99 10.27 -6.07
CA SER A 56 -5.82 10.34 -6.94
C SER A 56 -5.23 11.76 -7.09
N THR A 57 -6.06 12.80 -6.95
CA THR A 57 -5.61 14.20 -7.09
C THR A 57 -4.71 14.62 -5.94
N GLU A 58 -5.09 14.29 -4.71
CA GLU A 58 -4.25 14.54 -3.53
C GLU A 58 -3.00 13.67 -3.55
N PHE A 59 -3.13 12.42 -4.00
CA PHE A 59 -2.00 11.49 -4.11
C PHE A 59 -0.92 11.96 -5.09
N ASP A 60 -1.30 12.61 -6.20
CA ASP A 60 -0.33 13.18 -7.15
C ASP A 60 0.49 14.34 -6.54
N GLY A 61 -0.01 14.99 -5.48
CA GLY A 61 0.77 15.94 -4.68
C GLY A 61 1.86 15.28 -3.82
N ILE A 62 1.72 14.00 -3.48
CA ILE A 62 2.70 13.22 -2.70
C ILE A 62 3.81 12.66 -3.61
N LYS A 63 3.52 12.44 -4.90
CA LYS A 63 4.51 11.97 -5.89
C LYS A 63 5.56 13.02 -6.29
N ASN A 64 5.31 14.30 -6.05
CA ASN A 64 6.08 15.43 -6.60
C ASN A 64 6.92 16.16 -5.55
#